data_AF-A0A5D2Y659-F1
#
_entry.id   AF-A0A5D2Y659-F1
#
_cell.length_a   1.000
_cell.length_b   1.000
_cell.length_c   1.000
_cell.angle_alpha   90.00
_cell.angle_beta   90.00
_cell.angle_gamma   90.00
#
_symmetry.space_group_name_H-M   'P 1'
#
loop_
_entity.id
_entity.type
_entity.pdbx_description
1 polymer ?
#
loop_
_entity_poly.entity_id
_entity_poly.type
_entity_poly.pdbx_seq_one_letter_code
_entity_poly.pdbx_strand_id
1 'polypeptide(L)' 'SLTIVVAHHMYSVPPYPYLATDYGTQLSFFTHHMWIGGLLIVGAAAHATIFMVRDYDPTTQYNDLLDRVLRHRDTFV' A
#
# COMPACT_ATOMS: atom_id res chain seq x y z
N SER A 1 -2.99 -3.42 -0.83
CA SER A 1 -1.97 -3.79 0.17
C SER A 1 -2.36 -5.09 0.84
N LEU A 2 -1.41 -6.02 1.06
CA LEU A 2 -1.67 -7.29 1.73
C LEU A 2 -2.18 -7.09 3.16
N THR A 3 -1.68 -6.09 3.90
CA THR A 3 -2.07 -5.84 5.29
C THR A 3 -3.56 -5.49 5.43
N ILE A 4 -4.11 -4.71 4.48
CA ILE A 4 -5.54 -4.38 4.41
C ILE A 4 -6.37 -5.63 4.08
N VAL A 5 -5.88 -6.46 3.15
CA VAL A 5 -6.54 -7.71 2.80
C VAL A 5 -6.58 -8.64 4.01
N VAL A 6 -5.50 -8.74 4.78
CA VAL A 6 -5.45 -9.49 6.04
C VAL A 6 -6.48 -8.95 7.04
N ALA A 7 -6.62 -7.63 7.18
CA ALA A 7 -7.63 -7.02 8.05
C ALA A 7 -9.05 -7.49 7.70
N HIS A 8 -9.42 -7.43 6.42
CA HIS A 8 -10.73 -7.89 5.95
C HIS A 8 -10.91 -9.40 6.15
N HIS A 9 -9.90 -10.22 5.85
CA HIS A 9 -9.98 -11.66 6.03
C HIS A 9 -10.15 -12.05 7.50
N MET A 10 -9.34 -11.50 8.41
CA MET A 10 -9.42 -11.80 9.85
C MET A 10 -10.74 -11.36 10.48
N TYR A 11 -11.35 -10.28 9.98
CA TYR A 11 -12.68 -9.88 10.39
C TYR A 11 -13.75 -10.88 9.92
N SER A 12 -13.72 -11.29 8.65
CA SER A 12 -14.74 -12.19 8.07
C SER A 12 -14.56 -13.69 8.41
N VAL A 13 -13.32 -14.11 8.65
CA VAL A 13 -12.92 -15.50 8.91
C VAL A 13 -11.97 -15.50 10.12
N PRO A 14 -12.49 -15.40 11.36
CA PRO A 14 -11.66 -15.34 12.56
C PRO A 14 -10.79 -16.59 12.71
N PRO A 15 -9.45 -16.48 12.64
CA PRO A 15 -8.57 -17.65 12.56
C PRO A 15 -8.19 -18.24 13.93
N TYR A 16 -8.53 -17.56 15.03
CA TYR A 16 -8.15 -17.95 16.39
C TYR A 16 -9.36 -18.43 17.21
N PRO A 17 -9.22 -19.47 18.06
CA PRO A 17 -10.29 -19.92 18.96
C PRO A 17 -10.82 -18.78 19.82
N TYR A 18 -12.15 -18.72 19.99
CA TYR A 18 -12.88 -17.72 20.79
C TYR A 18 -12.78 -16.25 20.32
N LEU A 19 -12.02 -15.95 19.27
CA LEU A 19 -11.90 -14.59 18.73
C LEU A 19 -13.23 -14.03 18.22
N ALA A 20 -14.09 -14.88 17.66
CA ALA A 20 -15.39 -14.48 17.12
C ALA A 20 -16.34 -13.86 18.16
N THR A 21 -16.12 -14.13 19.45
CA THR A 21 -16.91 -13.58 20.55
C THR A 21 -16.20 -12.43 21.28
N ASP A 22 -14.91 -12.24 21.04
CA ASP A 22 -14.14 -11.11 21.58
C ASP A 22 -14.14 -9.94 20.60
N TYR A 23 -15.21 -9.15 20.65
CA TYR A 23 -15.43 -8.01 19.74
C TYR A 23 -14.36 -6.93 19.85
N GLY A 24 -13.82 -6.70 21.05
CA GLY A 24 -12.81 -5.67 21.29
C GLY A 24 -11.51 -5.99 20.57
N THR A 25 -11.05 -7.24 20.71
CA THR A 25 -9.86 -7.72 20.02
C THR A 25 -10.04 -7.75 18.50
N GLN A 26 -11.22 -8.16 18.00
CA GLN A 26 -11.51 -8.18 16.57
C GLN A 26 -11.47 -6.77 15.95
N LEU A 27 -12.11 -5.78 16.58
CA LEU A 27 -12.08 -4.38 16.13
C LEU A 27 -10.66 -3.81 16.19
N SER A 28 -9.92 -4.13 17.25
CA SER A 28 -8.54 -3.67 17.43
C SER A 28 -7.62 -4.22 16.34
N PHE A 29 -7.70 -5.51 16.02
CA PHE A 29 -6.91 -6.08 14.93
C PHE A 29 -7.28 -5.48 13.58
N PHE A 30 -8.57 -5.31 13.28
CA PHE A 30 -9.01 -4.71 12.02
C PHE A 30 -8.44 -3.30 11.87
N THR A 31 -8.71 -2.42 12.84
CA THR A 31 -8.25 -1.03 12.81
C THR A 31 -6.73 -0.91 12.76
N HIS A 32 -6.02 -1.71 13.55
CA HIS A 32 -4.56 -1.76 13.54
C HIS A 32 -3.99 -2.08 12.15
N HIS A 33 -4.47 -3.15 11.51
CA HIS A 33 -3.96 -3.58 10.19
C HIS A 33 -4.36 -2.62 9.07
N MET A 34 -5.54 -1.99 9.17
CA MET A 34 -5.96 -0.93 8.25
C MET A 34 -5.02 0.28 8.32
N TRP A 35 -4.69 0.74 9.53
CA TRP A 35 -3.78 1.87 9.72
C TRP A 35 -2.36 1.57 9.26
N ILE A 36 -1.82 0.40 9.61
CA ILE A 36 -0.50 -0.03 9.10
C ILE A 36 -0.54 -0.11 7.58
N GLY A 37 -1.60 -0.64 6.98
CA GLY A 37 -1.75 -0.68 5.54
C GLY A 37 -1.77 0.70 4.89
N GLY A 38 -2.47 1.66 5.47
CA GLY A 38 -2.45 3.05 5.03
C GLY A 38 -1.05 3.65 5.10
N LEU A 39 -0.36 3.49 6.23
CA LEU A 39 1.03 3.97 6.41
C LEU A 39 1.99 3.37 5.38
N LEU A 40 1.87 2.07 5.09
CA LEU A 40 2.72 1.42 4.09
C LEU A 40 2.41 1.87 2.65
N ILE A 41 1.15 2.13 2.32
CA ILE A 41 0.77 2.66 0.99
C ILE A 41 1.35 4.06 0.79
N VAL A 42 1.16 4.95 1.76
CA VAL A 42 1.71 6.31 1.70
C VAL A 42 3.24 6.26 1.71
N GLY A 43 3.84 5.38 2.52
CA GLY A 43 5.28 5.16 2.55
C GLY A 43 5.84 4.67 1.21
N ALA A 44 5.13 3.79 0.50
CA ALA A 44 5.52 3.34 -0.84
C ALA A 44 5.49 4.48 -1.86
N ALA A 45 4.46 5.33 -1.84
CA ALA A 45 4.38 6.52 -2.70
C ALA A 45 5.49 7.55 -2.38
N ALA A 46 5.79 7.75 -1.10
CA ALA A 46 6.88 8.63 -0.66
C ALA A 46 8.23 8.12 -1.19
N HIS A 47 8.53 6.82 -1.04
CA HIS A 47 9.77 6.24 -1.56
C HIS A 47 9.83 6.25 -3.08
N ALA A 48 8.72 6.01 -3.79
CA ALA A 48 8.67 6.15 -5.24
C ALA A 48 9.05 7.57 -5.68
N THR A 49 8.58 8.59 -4.98
CA THR A 49 8.94 9.99 -5.27
C THR A 49 10.40 10.29 -4.93
N ILE A 50 10.93 9.75 -3.82
CA ILE A 50 12.35 9.90 -3.46
C ILE A 50 13.25 9.29 -4.53
N PHE A 51 12.91 8.09 -5.02
CA PHE A 51 13.61 7.43 -6.13
C PHE A 51 13.60 8.31 -7.39
N MET A 52 12.43 8.84 -7.77
CA MET A 52 12.29 9.70 -8.95
C MET A 52 13.14 10.98 -8.89
N VAL A 53 13.41 11.50 -7.69
CA VAL A 53 14.22 12.72 -7.50
C VAL A 53 15.71 12.42 -7.44
N ARG A 54 16.10 11.31 -6.81
CA ARG A 54 17.51 11.06 -6.47
C ARG A 54 18.20 10.07 -7.40
N ASP A 55 17.49 9.04 -7.82
CA ASP A 55 18.09 7.85 -8.43
C ASP A 55 17.60 7.58 -9.86
N TYR A 56 16.51 8.22 -10.29
CA TYR A 56 16.03 8.12 -11.65
C TYR A 56 16.96 8.85 -12.63
N ASP A 57 17.42 8.15 -13.66
CA ASP A 57 18.24 8.69 -14.74
C ASP A 57 17.53 8.49 -16.10
N PRO A 58 17.08 9.58 -16.76
CA PRO A 58 16.36 9.49 -18.03
C PRO A 58 17.25 9.00 -19.19
N THR A 59 18.57 9.00 -19.05
CA THR A 59 19.48 8.49 -20.09
C THR A 59 19.54 6.97 -20.07
N THR A 60 19.46 6.34 -18.89
CA THR A 60 19.49 4.88 -18.73
C THR A 60 18.10 4.26 -18.86
N GLN A 61 17.05 5.01 -18.53
CA GLN A 61 15.65 4.58 -18.63
C GLN A 61 14.92 5.12 -19.87
N TYR A 62 15.67 5.50 -20.90
CA TYR A 62 15.10 6.09 -22.12
C TYR A 62 14.14 5.14 -22.85
N ASN A 63 12.95 5.66 -23.22
CA ASN A 63 11.89 4.98 -23.95
C ASN A 63 11.31 3.71 -23.29
N ASP A 64 11.62 3.47 -22.02
CA ASP A 64 11.00 2.39 -21.23
C ASP A 64 9.54 2.72 -20.87
N LEU A 65 8.88 1.85 -20.10
CA LEU A 65 7.50 2.07 -19.69
C LEU A 65 7.35 3.28 -18.76
N LEU A 66 8.33 3.52 -17.89
CA LEU A 66 8.29 4.61 -16.92
C LEU A 66 8.43 5.96 -17.61
N ASP A 67 9.38 6.10 -18.52
CA ASP A 67 9.58 7.30 -19.32
C ASP A 67 8.34 7.62 -20.16
N ARG A 68 7.70 6.62 -20.77
CA ARG A 68 6.42 6.82 -21.47
C ARG A 68 5.33 7.38 -20.56
N VAL A 69 5.19 6.82 -19.35
CA VAL A 69 4.23 7.31 -18.34
C VAL A 69 4.50 8.78 -18.01
N LEU A 70 5.77 9.19 -17.89
CA LEU A 70 6.15 10.56 -17.58
C LEU A 70 5.88 11.54 -18.72
N ARG A 71 6.09 11.14 -19.99
CA ARG A 71 5.91 12.03 -21.15
C ARG A 71 4.47 12.48 -21.38
N HIS A 72 3.50 11.70 -20.93
CA HIS A 72 2.08 12.07 -20.98
C HIS A 72 1.50 12.25 -19.57
N ARG A 73 2.32 12.64 -18.58
CA ARG A 73 1.86 12.77 -17.19
C ARG A 73 0.71 13.76 -17.01
N ASP A 74 0.66 14.80 -17.83
CA ASP A 74 -0.37 15.85 -17.77
C ASP A 74 -1.74 15.34 -18.24
N THR A 75 -1.84 14.15 -18.84
CA THR A 75 -3.14 13.53 -19.12
C THR A 75 -3.71 12.74 -17.93
N PHE A 76 -2.92 12.50 -16.89
CA PHE A 76 -3.33 11.77 -15.69
C PHE A 76 -3.78 12.66 -14.53
N VAL A 77 -3.29 13.89 -14.45
CA VAL A 77 -3.56 14.88 -13.40
C VAL A 77 -4.57 15.90 -13.90
#